data_AF-A0A956MM51-F1
#
_entry.id   AF-A0A956MM51-F1
#
_cell.length_a   1.000
_cell.length_b   1.000
_cell.length_c   1.000
_cell.angle_alpha   90.00
_cell.angle_beta   90.00
_cell.angle_gamma   90.00
#
_symmetry.space_group_name_H-M   'P 1'
#
loop_
_entity.id
_entity.type
_entity.pdbx_description
1 polymer ?
#
loop_
_entity_poly.entity_id
_entity_poly.type
_entity_poly.pdbx_seq_one_letter_code
_entity_poly.pdbx_strand_id
1 'polypeptide(L)' 'MSNNITSTSEGKIYEVFAKFKKDEPLRNIGTVIAPECELAKMYAYKLYDEWTWSEMFLVERDKIRTVIEIQ' A
#
# COMPACT_ATOMS: atom_id res chain seq x y z
N MET A 1 14.68 -4.94 16.65
CA MET A 1 14.82 -4.89 15.19
C MET A 1 13.56 -5.48 14.61
N SER A 2 12.64 -4.64 14.16
CA SER A 2 11.37 -5.07 13.58
C SER A 2 11.66 -5.65 12.20
N ASN A 3 11.47 -6.95 12.02
CA ASN A 3 11.60 -7.59 10.71
C ASN A 3 10.44 -7.12 9.82
N ASN A 4 10.61 -6.01 9.12
CA ASN A 4 9.65 -5.54 8.15
C ASN A 4 9.71 -6.45 6.91
N ILE A 5 8.82 -7.44 6.85
CA ILE A 5 8.69 -8.34 5.69
C ILE A 5 8.30 -7.50 4.47
N THR A 6 9.14 -7.47 3.44
CA THR A 6 8.95 -6.68 2.21
C THR A 6 8.49 -7.49 1.00
N SER A 7 8.56 -8.83 1.08
CA SER A 7 8.15 -9.75 0.01
C SER A 7 7.77 -11.12 0.58
N THR A 8 7.01 -11.89 -0.19
CA THR A 8 6.69 -13.30 0.06
C THR A 8 7.16 -14.16 -1.13
N SER A 9 6.91 -15.46 -1.10
CA SER A 9 7.11 -16.34 -2.28
C SER A 9 6.22 -15.97 -3.46
N GLU A 10 5.14 -15.22 -3.24
CA GLU A 10 4.15 -14.84 -4.26
C GLU A 10 4.43 -13.47 -4.89
N GLY A 11 5.33 -12.67 -4.30
CA GLY A 11 5.73 -11.38 -4.86
C GLY A 11 6.20 -10.35 -3.85
N LYS A 12 6.31 -9.10 -4.32
CA LYS A 12 6.61 -7.94 -3.47
C LYS A 12 5.36 -7.50 -2.71
N ILE A 13 5.56 -7.00 -1.50
CA ILE A 13 4.48 -6.39 -0.72
C ILE A 13 4.43 -4.90 -1.02
N TYR A 14 3.23 -4.43 -1.35
CA TYR A 14 2.95 -3.01 -1.56
C TYR A 14 1.98 -2.54 -0.49
N GLU A 15 2.28 -1.39 0.12
CA GLU A 15 1.34 -0.65 0.95
C GLU A 15 0.38 0.13 0.04
N VAL A 16 -0.91 0.07 0.36
CA VAL A 16 -1.96 0.80 -0.34
C VAL A 16 -2.42 1.96 0.52
N PHE A 17 -2.42 3.15 -0.06
CA PHE A 17 -2.86 4.36 0.58
C PHE A 17 -3.99 5.01 -0.21
N ALA A 18 -5.00 5.53 0.47
CA ALA A 18 -6.09 6.25 -0.20
C ALA A 18 -6.64 7.39 0.67
N LYS A 19 -7.32 8.33 0.02
CA LYS A 19 -8.12 9.37 0.70
C LYS A 19 -9.49 9.49 0.07
N PHE A 20 -10.49 9.63 0.93
CA PHE A 20 -11.88 9.65 0.55
C PHE A 20 -12.23 10.95 -0.18
N LYS A 21 -11.87 12.08 0.43
CA LYS A 21 -12.01 13.41 -0.14
C LYS A 21 -10.65 14.05 -0.36
N LYS A 22 -10.60 15.04 -1.26
CA LYS A 22 -9.37 15.77 -1.58
C LYS A 22 -8.69 16.39 -0.36
N ASP A 23 -9.50 16.88 0.58
CA ASP A 23 -9.07 17.62 1.78
C ASP A 23 -8.84 16.71 3.00
N GLU A 24 -9.00 15.40 2.84
CA GLU A 24 -8.74 14.41 3.89
C GLU A 24 -7.30 13.86 3.82
N PRO A 25 -6.73 13.47 4.97
CA PRO A 25 -5.39 12.90 4.99
C PRO A 25 -5.36 11.56 4.25
N LEU A 26 -4.22 11.29 3.62
CA LEU A 26 -3.93 9.99 3.04
C LEU A 26 -3.80 8.94 4.17
N ARG A 27 -4.50 7.83 4.05
CA ARG A 27 -4.49 6.73 5.03
C ARG A 27 -3.94 5.48 4.39
N ASN A 28 -3.17 4.69 5.15
CA ASN A 28 -2.90 3.31 4.76
C ASN A 28 -4.21 2.52 4.92
N ILE A 29 -4.63 1.83 3.87
CA ILE A 29 -5.87 1.05 3.83
C ILE A 29 -5.62 -0.46 3.70
N GLY A 30 -4.35 -0.87 3.69
CA GLY A 30 -3.93 -2.25 3.66
C GLY A 30 -2.80 -2.49 2.66
N THR A 31 -2.69 -3.73 2.20
CA THR A 31 -1.54 -4.21 1.43
C THR A 31 -1.96 -5.14 0.30
N VAL A 32 -1.20 -5.15 -0.78
CA VAL A 32 -1.32 -6.16 -1.84
C VAL A 32 0.02 -6.85 -2.09
N ILE A 33 -0.02 -8.11 -2.52
CA ILE A 33 1.14 -8.88 -2.93
C ILE A 33 1.06 -9.07 -4.44
N ALA A 34 2.13 -8.70 -5.14
CA ALA A 34 2.20 -8.86 -6.58
C ALA A 34 3.65 -9.00 -7.07
N PRO A 35 3.89 -9.72 -8.19
CA PRO A 35 5.21 -9.84 -8.79
C PRO A 35 5.75 -8.49 -9.30
N GLU A 36 4.86 -7.60 -9.76
CA GLU A 36 5.22 -6.30 -10.32
C GLU A 36 4.15 -5.23 -10.06
N CYS A 37 4.52 -3.96 -10.26
CA CYS A 37 3.72 -2.80 -9.88
C CYS A 37 2.40 -2.70 -10.67
N GLU A 38 2.40 -3.03 -11.96
CA GLU A 38 1.16 -2.97 -12.76
C GLU A 38 0.11 -3.97 -12.26
N LEU A 39 0.52 -5.18 -11.90
CA LEU A 39 -0.39 -6.16 -11.32
C LEU A 39 -0.84 -5.75 -9.92
N ALA A 40 0.05 -5.13 -9.13
CA ALA A 40 -0.29 -4.57 -7.83
C ALA A 40 -1.39 -3.49 -7.94
N LYS A 41 -1.31 -2.61 -8.94
CA LYS A 41 -2.35 -1.60 -9.23
C LYS A 41 -3.69 -2.27 -9.56
N MET A 42 -3.70 -3.29 -10.41
CA MET A 42 -4.92 -4.03 -10.74
C MET A 42 -5.54 -4.69 -9.51
N TYR A 43 -4.72 -5.30 -8.66
CA TYR A 43 -5.20 -5.95 -7.43
C TYR A 43 -5.73 -4.92 -6.43
N ALA A 44 -5.01 -3.83 -6.22
CA ALA A 44 -5.46 -2.77 -5.32
C ALA A 44 -6.75 -2.13 -5.81
N TYR A 45 -6.85 -1.84 -7.11
CA TYR A 45 -8.10 -1.38 -7.72
C TYR A 45 -9.21 -2.37 -7.41
N LYS A 46 -9.08 -3.65 -7.79
CA LYS A 46 -10.13 -4.66 -7.60
C LYS A 46 -10.53 -4.89 -6.14
N LEU A 47 -9.57 -4.87 -5.21
CA LEU A 47 -9.81 -5.14 -3.78
C LEU A 47 -10.41 -3.95 -3.05
N TYR A 48 -10.05 -2.73 -3.46
CA TYR A 48 -10.42 -1.51 -2.75
C TYR A 48 -11.41 -0.63 -3.54
N ASP A 49 -11.95 -1.06 -4.69
CA ASP A 49 -12.90 -0.31 -5.53
C ASP A 49 -14.27 -0.03 -4.87
N GLU A 50 -14.43 -0.34 -3.58
CA GLU A 50 -15.72 -0.27 -2.90
C GLU A 50 -16.16 1.15 -2.52
N TRP A 51 -15.37 2.17 -2.87
CA TRP A 51 -15.51 3.52 -2.34
C TRP A 51 -15.11 4.58 -3.37
N THR A 52 -15.78 5.74 -3.31
CA THR A 52 -15.52 6.95 -4.12
C THR A 52 -14.20 7.62 -3.74
N TRP A 53 -13.09 6.87 -3.82
CA TRP A 53 -11.75 7.38 -3.55
C TRP A 53 -11.44 8.54 -4.49
N SER A 54 -11.08 9.68 -3.92
CA SER A 54 -10.56 10.79 -4.72
C SER A 54 -9.19 10.45 -5.32
N GLU A 55 -8.33 9.76 -4.55
CA GLU A 55 -6.98 9.36 -4.96
C GLU A 55 -6.58 8.07 -4.24
N MET A 56 -5.84 7.19 -4.95
CA MET A 56 -5.26 5.95 -4.42
C MET A 56 -3.81 5.82 -4.88
N PHE A 57 -2.93 5.44 -3.97
CA PHE A 57 -1.49 5.33 -4.15
C PHE A 57 -0.98 3.98 -3.65
N LEU A 58 0.15 3.58 -4.20
CA LEU A 58 0.74 2.29 -3.95
C LEU A 58 2.26 2.43 -3.85
N VAL A 59 2.86 1.85 -2.81
CA VAL A 59 4.30 1.98 -2.52
C VAL A 59 4.88 0.61 -2.19
N GLU A 60 5.97 0.20 -2.86
CA GLU A 60 6.71 -1.01 -2.45
C GLU A 60 7.17 -0.84 -0.99
N ARG A 61 6.86 -1.80 -0.13
CA ARG A 61 7.20 -1.71 1.30
C ARG A 61 8.69 -1.57 1.54
N ASP A 62 9.52 -2.11 0.64
CA ASP A 62 10.99 -1.97 0.67
C ASP A 62 11.49 -0.54 0.43
N LYS A 63 10.64 0.40 -0.02
CA LYS A 63 10.96 1.81 -0.20
C LYS A 63 10.56 2.67 0.98
N ILE A 64 9.77 2.14 1.91
CA ILE A 64 9.37 2.87 3.12
C ILE A 64 10.55 2.88 4.09
N ARG A 65 10.85 4.06 4.63
CA ARG A 65 11.92 4.27 5.62
C ARG A 65 11.28 4.80 6.89
N THR A 66 11.35 4.00 7.95
CA THR A 66 10.92 4.42 9.29
C THR A 66 11.96 5.39 9.85
N VAL A 67 11.52 6.58 10.25
CA VAL A 67 12.37 7.60 10.88
C VAL A 67 12.20 7.59 12.40
N ILE A 68 10.99 7.33 12.88
CA ILE A 68 10.64 7.23 14.29
C ILE A 68 9.83 5.95 14.48
N GLU A 69 10.26 5.12 15.42
CA GLU A 69 9.54 3.92 15.86
C GLU A 69 9.22 4.11 17.34
N ILE A 70 7.94 4.32 17.67
CA ILE A 70 7.49 4.42 19.06
C ILE A 70 7.35 2.98 19.55
N GLN A 71 8.15 2.61 20.55
CA GLN A 71 8.12 1.31 21.21
C GLN A 71 6.89 1.14 22.10
#